data_AF-A0A2D6PRQ9-F1
#
_entry.id   AF-A0A2D6PRQ9-F1
#
_cell.length_a   1.000
_cell.length_b   1.000
_cell.length_c   1.000
_cell.angle_alpha   90.00
_cell.angle_beta   90.00
_cell.angle_gamma   90.00
#
_symmetry.space_group_name_H-M   'P 1'
#
loop_
_entity.id
_entity.type
_entity.pdbx_description
1 polymer ?
#
loop_
_entity_poly.entity_id
_entity_poly.type
_entity_poly.pdbx_seq_one_letter_code
_entity_poly.pdbx_strand_id
1 'polypeptide(L)'
;MSVDVPGLGGPLAPPVLGASYQGADENGRLKKSGYFLQVHLPADPKVRSERWCAYAWPFARPDRALYVDWRGAILQTHEGEYFGEKGPGRSAAFSQSDGWERPVEITGGVGSDGRSWRPVF
;
A
#
# COMPACT_ATOMS: atom_id res chain seq x y z
N MET A 1 8.71 -28.14 0.74
CA MET A 1 9.78 -27.42 1.47
C MET A 1 9.78 -26.01 0.91
N SER A 2 9.09 -25.08 1.57
CA SER A 2 8.96 -23.70 1.08
C SER A 2 10.10 -22.87 1.66
N VAL A 3 10.85 -22.20 0.80
CA VAL A 3 11.99 -21.37 1.17
C VAL A 3 11.49 -20.01 1.63
N ASP A 4 11.75 -19.70 2.89
CA ASP A 4 11.49 -18.40 3.49
C ASP A 4 12.58 -17.43 2.99
N VAL A 5 12.19 -16.45 2.16
CA VAL A 5 13.11 -15.42 1.66
C VAL A 5 13.15 -14.29 2.70
N PRO A 6 14.27 -14.10 3.43
CA PRO A 6 14.36 -13.02 4.41
C PRO A 6 14.38 -11.68 3.66
N GLY A 7 13.34 -10.86 3.84
CA GLY A 7 13.32 -9.48 3.33
C GLY A 7 12.00 -9.01 2.74
N LEU A 8 11.07 -9.91 2.44
CA LEU A 8 9.71 -9.53 2.09
C LEU A 8 8.89 -9.46 3.38
N GLY A 9 8.52 -8.25 3.81
CA GLY A 9 7.55 -8.08 4.89
C GLY A 9 6.26 -8.80 4.50
N GLY A 10 6.07 -10.01 5.07
CA GLY A 10 4.90 -10.82 4.80
C GLY A 10 3.61 -10.10 5.19
N PRO A 11 2.46 -10.50 4.61
CA PRO A 11 1.16 -9.97 5.00
C PRO A 11 0.97 -10.11 6.51
N LEU A 12 0.47 -9.05 7.13
CA LEU A 12 0.22 -8.98 8.56
C LEU A 12 -0.82 -10.02 8.99
N ALA A 13 -0.43 -10.93 9.89
CA ALA A 13 -1.35 -11.70 10.71
C ALA A 13 -1.27 -11.30 12.20
N PRO A 14 -1.70 -10.08 12.59
CA PRO A 14 -1.68 -9.65 13.99
C PRO A 14 -3.02 -9.97 14.68
N PRO A 15 -3.01 -10.39 15.96
CA PRO A 15 -4.21 -10.65 16.74
C PRO A 15 -4.98 -9.39 17.16
N VAL A 16 -4.52 -8.18 16.79
CA VAL A 16 -5.04 -6.90 17.32
C VAL A 16 -5.91 -6.10 16.33
N LEU A 17 -6.11 -6.59 15.12
CA LEU A 17 -7.01 -5.91 14.20
C LEU A 17 -8.45 -6.32 14.50
N GLY A 18 -9.27 -5.37 14.98
CA GLY A 18 -10.67 -5.62 15.36
C GLY A 18 -11.49 -6.28 14.25
N ALA A 19 -12.65 -6.85 14.58
CA ALA A 19 -13.46 -7.74 13.71
C ALA A 19 -13.56 -7.33 12.22
N SER A 20 -13.54 -6.04 11.91
CA SER A 20 -13.41 -5.46 10.57
C SER A 20 -12.25 -5.98 9.70
N TYR A 21 -11.22 -6.58 10.31
CA TYR A 21 -10.02 -7.09 9.65
C TYR A 21 -9.95 -8.63 9.56
N GLN A 22 -10.94 -9.34 10.11
CA GLN A 22 -11.02 -10.80 10.01
C GLN A 22 -11.32 -11.32 8.60
N GLY A 23 -11.62 -10.41 7.65
CA GLY A 23 -11.86 -10.73 6.24
C GLY A 23 -10.68 -10.48 5.31
N ALA A 24 -9.44 -10.40 5.84
CA ALA A 24 -8.26 -10.25 5.00
C ALA A 24 -8.00 -11.54 4.19
N ASP A 25 -7.65 -11.39 2.92
CA ASP A 25 -7.20 -12.52 2.10
C ASP A 25 -5.76 -12.93 2.45
N GLU A 26 -5.25 -13.98 1.78
CA GLU A 26 -3.88 -14.48 1.96
C GLU A 26 -2.79 -13.44 1.67
N ASN A 27 -3.12 -12.38 0.94
CA ASN A 27 -2.23 -11.26 0.64
C ASN A 27 -2.39 -10.11 1.65
N GLY A 28 -3.19 -10.28 2.71
CA GLY A 28 -3.46 -9.26 3.71
C GLY A 28 -4.34 -8.12 3.18
N ARG A 29 -5.14 -8.37 2.15
CA ARG A 29 -6.02 -7.36 1.55
C ARG A 29 -7.44 -7.49 2.07
N LEU A 30 -8.08 -6.37 2.34
CA LEU A 30 -9.45 -6.30 2.83
C LEU A 30 -10.36 -5.73 1.76
N LYS A 31 -11.51 -6.38 1.52
CA LYS A 31 -12.54 -5.83 0.64
C LYS A 31 -13.54 -5.00 1.43
N LYS A 32 -13.70 -3.72 1.08
CA LYS A 32 -14.70 -2.84 1.68
C LYS A 32 -15.12 -1.74 0.70
N SER A 33 -16.42 -1.48 0.62
CA SER A 33 -17.00 -0.33 -0.10
C SER A 33 -16.54 -0.13 -1.56
N GLY A 34 -16.31 -1.22 -2.32
CA GLY A 34 -15.83 -1.10 -3.70
C GLY A 34 -14.32 -1.25 -3.88
N TYR A 35 -13.56 -1.29 -2.78
CA TYR A 35 -12.10 -1.24 -2.78
C TYR A 35 -11.48 -2.44 -2.07
N PHE A 36 -10.28 -2.80 -2.51
CA PHE A 36 -9.29 -3.45 -1.68
C PHE A 36 -8.57 -2.40 -0.83
N LEU A 37 -8.24 -2.75 0.40
CA LEU A 37 -7.35 -2.01 1.30
C LEU A 37 -6.19 -2.92 1.69
N GLN A 38 -4.96 -2.43 1.58
CA GLN A 38 -3.78 -3.15 2.02
C GLN A 38 -2.85 -2.20 2.80
N VAL A 39 -2.44 -2.63 3.99
CA VAL A 39 -1.52 -1.88 4.85
C VAL A 39 -0.15 -2.56 4.78
N HIS A 40 0.89 -1.78 4.55
CA HIS A 40 2.26 -2.24 4.60
C HIS A 40 2.96 -1.67 5.82
N LEU A 41 3.75 -2.52 6.47
CA LEU A 41 4.64 -2.15 7.57
C LEU A 41 6.10 -2.48 7.23
N PRO A 42 7.07 -1.73 7.79
CA PRO A 42 8.48 -2.08 7.73
C PRO A 42 8.76 -3.49 8.26
N ALA A 43 9.78 -4.16 7.70
CA ALA A 43 10.20 -5.45 8.22
C ALA A 43 10.77 -5.32 9.64
N ASP A 44 11.56 -4.27 9.92
CA ASP A 44 12.14 -4.01 11.23
C ASP A 44 11.06 -3.56 12.23
N PRO A 45 10.78 -4.36 13.28
CA PRO A 45 9.77 -4.04 14.30
C PRO A 45 10.00 -2.70 15.01
N LYS A 46 11.25 -2.22 15.12
CA LYS A 46 11.57 -0.97 15.80
C LYS A 46 10.99 0.25 15.10
N VAL A 47 10.82 0.17 13.78
CA VAL A 47 10.30 1.27 12.94
C VAL A 47 8.84 1.06 12.56
N ARG A 48 8.25 -0.12 12.83
CA ARG A 48 6.85 -0.43 12.48
C ARG A 48 5.82 0.48 13.15
N SER A 49 6.10 0.93 14.38
CA SER A 49 5.24 1.86 15.11
C SER A 49 5.28 3.29 14.55
N GLU A 50 6.32 3.62 13.80
CA GLU A 50 6.62 4.98 13.36
C GLU A 50 6.39 5.16 11.86
N ARG A 51 6.45 4.08 11.08
CA ARG A 51 6.33 4.13 9.63
C ARG A 51 5.35 3.07 9.15
N TRP A 52 4.41 3.51 8.33
CA TRP A 52 3.43 2.66 7.65
C TRP A 52 2.91 3.37 6.41
N CYS A 53 2.36 2.60 5.48
CA CYS A 53 1.55 3.13 4.41
C CYS A 53 0.38 2.20 4.12
N ALA A 54 -0.68 2.76 3.54
CA ALA A 54 -1.82 2.00 3.08
C ALA A 54 -2.17 2.40 1.65
N TYR A 55 -2.61 1.40 0.89
CA TYR A 55 -3.17 1.58 -0.44
C TYR A 55 -4.62 1.16 -0.45
N ALA A 56 -5.43 1.88 -1.23
CA ALA A 56 -6.75 1.45 -1.62
C ALA A 56 -6.92 1.48 -3.13
N TRP A 57 -7.49 0.44 -3.72
CA TRP A 57 -7.78 0.40 -5.16
C TRP A 57 -9.07 -0.37 -5.45
N PRO A 58 -9.77 -0.11 -6.56
CA PRO A 58 -11.06 -0.73 -6.81
C PRO A 58 -10.93 -2.24 -7.00
N PHE A 59 -11.91 -3.02 -6.54
CA PHE A 59 -11.92 -4.45 -6.89
C PHE A 59 -12.57 -4.73 -8.25
N ALA A 60 -13.47 -3.86 -8.73
CA ALA A 60 -14.37 -4.19 -9.85
C ALA A 60 -13.90 -3.66 -11.22
N ARG A 61 -13.34 -2.45 -11.28
CA ARG A 61 -12.98 -1.79 -12.53
C ARG A 61 -11.69 -0.98 -12.39
N PRO A 62 -10.88 -0.86 -13.45
CA PRO A 62 -9.71 0.01 -13.44
C PRO A 62 -10.10 1.44 -13.05
N ASP A 63 -9.46 1.96 -12.01
CA ASP A 63 -9.58 3.35 -11.56
C ASP A 63 -8.31 3.72 -10.76
N ARG A 64 -8.31 4.93 -10.20
CA ARG A 64 -7.21 5.45 -9.39
C ARG A 64 -7.00 4.59 -8.14
N ALA A 65 -5.73 4.33 -7.84
CA ALA A 65 -5.36 3.89 -6.49
C ALA A 65 -5.13 5.11 -5.60
N LEU A 66 -5.46 4.96 -4.33
CA LEU A 66 -5.21 5.91 -3.26
C LEU A 66 -4.06 5.42 -2.41
N TYR A 67 -3.30 6.35 -1.87
CA TYR A 67 -2.19 6.12 -0.95
C TYR A 67 -2.32 7.04 0.25
N VAL A 68 -2.01 6.52 1.44
CA VAL A 68 -1.82 7.29 2.65
C VAL A 68 -0.62 6.77 3.45
N ASP A 69 0.10 7.65 4.13
CA ASP A 69 1.22 7.28 5.00
C ASP A 69 1.09 7.81 6.44
N TRP A 70 2.03 7.38 7.28
CA TRP A 70 2.17 7.78 8.68
C TRP A 70 2.31 9.28 8.94
N ARG A 71 2.61 10.08 7.91
CA ARG A 71 2.70 11.55 8.00
C ARG A 71 1.39 12.22 7.60
N GLY A 72 0.40 11.46 7.14
CA GLY A 72 -0.86 11.96 6.59
C GLY A 72 -0.74 12.45 5.15
N ALA A 73 0.31 12.10 4.41
CA ALA A 73 0.39 12.39 2.98
C ALA A 73 -0.68 11.56 2.25
N ILE A 74 -1.50 12.20 1.40
CA ILE A 74 -2.54 11.53 0.62
C ILE A 74 -2.25 11.72 -0.86
N LEU A 75 -2.07 10.62 -1.59
CA LEU A 75 -1.82 10.63 -3.03
C LEU A 75 -2.86 9.77 -3.76
N GLN A 76 -3.02 10.04 -5.04
CA GLN A 76 -3.78 9.21 -5.98
C GLN A 76 -3.03 9.03 -7.30
N THR A 77 -3.27 7.93 -8.00
CA THR A 77 -2.77 7.81 -9.38
C THR A 77 -3.57 8.66 -10.36
N HIS A 78 -2.89 9.17 -11.39
CA HIS A 78 -3.55 9.92 -12.47
C HIS A 78 -4.38 9.01 -13.38
N GLU A 79 -3.86 7.81 -13.68
CA GLU A 79 -4.48 6.81 -14.56
C GLU A 79 -4.73 5.49 -13.81
N GLY A 80 -5.79 4.80 -14.23
CA GLY A 80 -6.35 3.65 -13.54
C GLY A 80 -5.99 2.34 -14.22
N GLU A 81 -4.91 1.71 -13.74
CA GLU A 81 -4.62 0.30 -14.05
C GLU A 81 -4.74 -0.62 -12.84
N TYR A 82 -4.96 -0.04 -11.65
CA TYR A 82 -5.12 -0.79 -10.43
C TYR A 82 -6.56 -1.25 -10.32
N PHE A 83 -6.76 -2.56 -10.33
CA PHE A 83 -8.06 -3.18 -10.07
C PHE A 83 -7.94 -4.67 -9.76
N GLY A 84 -8.95 -5.20 -9.09
CA GLY A 84 -8.99 -6.62 -8.75
C GLY A 84 -7.74 -6.99 -7.94
N GLU A 85 -7.07 -8.06 -8.34
CA GLU A 85 -5.84 -8.52 -7.67
C GLU A 85 -4.58 -7.75 -8.09
N LYS A 86 -4.66 -6.91 -9.13
CA LYS A 86 -3.59 -6.01 -9.56
C LYS A 86 -3.61 -4.74 -8.72
N GLY A 87 -3.13 -4.86 -7.48
CA GLY A 87 -2.94 -3.73 -6.57
C GLY A 87 -1.55 -3.08 -6.68
N PRO A 88 -1.35 -1.89 -6.09
CA PRO A 88 -0.03 -1.28 -5.96
C PRO A 88 0.90 -2.14 -5.11
N GLY A 89 2.17 -2.21 -5.50
CA GLY A 89 3.21 -2.74 -4.62
C GLY A 89 3.50 -1.78 -3.46
N ARG A 90 4.11 -2.28 -2.39
CA ARG A 90 4.47 -1.50 -1.18
C ARG A 90 5.11 -0.15 -1.48
N SER A 91 6.03 -0.10 -2.44
CA SER A 91 6.80 1.09 -2.77
C SER A 91 6.21 1.89 -3.93
N ALA A 92 5.03 1.53 -4.46
CA ALA A 92 4.53 2.07 -5.72
C ALA A 92 4.50 3.61 -5.74
N ALA A 93 4.07 4.22 -4.63
CA ALA A 93 4.00 5.68 -4.50
C ALA A 93 5.30 6.33 -4.03
N PHE A 94 6.41 5.60 -3.94
CA PHE A 94 7.70 6.08 -3.42
C PHE A 94 8.64 6.50 -4.54
N SER A 95 9.48 7.51 -4.27
CA SER A 95 10.49 7.96 -5.23
C SER A 95 11.63 6.95 -5.40
N GLN A 96 11.78 6.02 -4.46
CA GLN A 96 12.74 4.91 -4.47
C GLN A 96 12.05 3.63 -3.98
N SER A 97 12.41 2.47 -4.54
CA SER A 97 11.81 1.17 -4.19
C SER A 97 12.09 0.71 -2.75
N ASP A 98 13.13 1.26 -2.13
CA ASP A 98 13.75 0.68 -0.94
C ASP A 98 13.52 1.53 0.33
N GLY A 99 13.02 2.76 0.17
CA GLY A 99 12.90 3.72 1.27
C GLY A 99 11.48 3.85 1.82
N TRP A 100 11.28 3.62 3.11
CA TRP A 100 10.08 4.07 3.85
C TRP A 100 10.03 5.60 4.05
N GLU A 101 10.99 6.31 3.46
CA GLU A 101 11.34 7.67 3.86
C GLU A 101 10.60 8.71 3.00
N ARG A 102 10.30 8.39 1.74
CA ARG A 102 9.86 9.38 0.75
C ARG A 102 8.91 8.78 -0.30
N PRO A 103 7.57 8.90 -0.10
CA PRO A 103 6.66 8.97 -1.23
C PRO A 103 7.17 10.02 -2.23
N VAL A 104 6.85 9.82 -3.50
CA VAL A 104 7.01 10.84 -4.53
C VAL A 104 6.42 12.13 -3.98
N GLU A 105 7.27 13.13 -3.84
CA GLU A 105 6.99 14.29 -3.00
C GLU A 105 5.65 14.96 -3.37
N ILE A 106 5.11 15.71 -2.40
CA ILE A 106 3.77 16.37 -2.38
C ILE A 106 3.55 17.36 -3.55
N THR A 107 4.48 17.45 -4.49
CA THR A 107 4.39 18.20 -5.76
C THR A 107 3.92 17.35 -6.95
N GLY A 108 3.79 16.03 -6.78
CA GLY A 108 3.40 15.11 -7.84
C GLY A 108 4.57 14.68 -8.71
N GLY A 109 4.63 13.39 -9.05
CA GLY A 109 5.73 12.83 -9.83
C GLY A 109 5.52 11.36 -10.17
N VAL A 110 6.56 10.71 -10.66
CA VAL A 110 6.54 9.30 -11.05
C VAL A 110 7.00 8.43 -9.87
N GLY A 111 6.15 7.49 -9.47
CA GLY A 111 6.42 6.48 -8.45
C GLY A 111 7.40 5.43 -8.92
N SER A 112 7.88 4.61 -7.99
CA SER A 112 8.79 3.49 -8.31
C SER A 112 8.12 2.45 -9.21
N ASP A 113 6.80 2.48 -9.30
CA ASP A 113 5.99 1.66 -10.20
C ASP A 113 5.86 2.24 -11.62
N GLY A 114 6.50 3.38 -11.90
CA GLY A 114 6.41 4.09 -13.17
C GLY A 114 5.13 4.89 -13.35
N ARG A 115 4.21 4.93 -12.37
CA ARG A 115 2.94 5.65 -12.50
C ARG A 115 3.04 7.05 -11.92
N SER A 116 2.21 7.95 -12.44
CA SER A 116 2.08 9.31 -11.89
C SER A 116 1.23 9.29 -10.62
N TRP A 117 1.83 9.67 -9.49
CA TRP A 117 1.16 9.88 -8.20
C TRP A 117 1.06 11.38 -7.93
N ARG A 118 -0.13 11.84 -7.57
CA ARG A 118 -0.40 13.25 -7.29
C ARG A 118 -1.13 13.41 -5.96
N PRO A 119 -0.90 14.50 -5.22
CA PRO A 119 -1.68 14.76 -4.03
C PRO A 119 -3.17 14.89 -4.32
N VAL A 120 -3.97 14.56 -3.31
CA VAL A 120 -5.40 14.86 -3.27
C VAL A 120 -5.57 16.13 -2.45
N PHE A 121 -5.92 17.23 -3.11
CA PHE A 121 -6.27 18.51 -2.50
C PHE A 121 -7.68 18.90 -2.92
#